data_AF-A0A286DV22-F1
#
_entry.id   AF-A0A286DV22-F1
#
_cell.length_a   1.000
_cell.length_b   1.000
_cell.length_c   1.000
_cell.angle_alpha   90.00
_cell.angle_beta   90.00
_cell.angle_gamma   90.00
#
_symmetry.space_group_name_H-M   'P 1'
#
loop_
_entity.id
_entity.type
_entity.pdbx_description
1 polymer ?
#
loop_
_entity_poly.entity_id
_entity_poly.type
_entity_poly.pdbx_seq_one_letter_code
_entity_poly.pdbx_strand_id
1 'polypeptide(L)'
;MDQGPAVTWARKIFNDLTEPLAREIPRCLVRAHQRAKHGHQGVGTQTLEAYGHGLYAAQYEELTAGLENLPEAAPARLQGRTVMIVAGYLLYPLRYAKKDVPVTEAHLRRATGFRADLIRRHGPEPVQAELDLGLDELREAEVHRDLLRISPDTRLVLLAYACSMERGVVRVEWGDAELRHDDKHLLWHHHEPLPMPADGEPN
;
A
#
# COMPACT_ATOMS: atom_id res chain seq x y z
N MET A 1 -8.98 4.53 38.07
CA MET A 1 -7.80 4.17 37.26
C MET A 1 -8.10 4.63 35.86
N ASP A 2 -7.59 5.81 35.51
CA ASP A 2 -7.74 6.39 34.18
C ASP A 2 -6.73 5.68 33.28
N GLN A 3 -7.20 4.73 32.46
CA GLN A 3 -6.35 4.14 31.44
C GLN A 3 -6.26 5.18 30.32
N GLY A 4 -5.11 5.83 30.20
CA GLY A 4 -4.83 6.74 29.10
C GLY A 4 -5.16 6.08 27.74
N PRO A 5 -5.44 6.87 26.70
CA PRO A 5 -5.89 6.33 25.42
C PRO A 5 -4.91 5.27 24.91
N ALA A 6 -5.45 4.12 24.50
CA ALA A 6 -4.65 3.04 23.96
C ALA A 6 -3.83 3.53 22.76
N VAL A 7 -2.51 3.32 22.79
CA VAL A 7 -1.61 3.68 21.70
C VAL A 7 -1.98 2.87 20.45
N THR A 8 -2.25 3.56 19.35
CA THR A 8 -2.62 2.95 18.06
C THR A 8 -1.47 2.09 17.50
N TRP A 9 -1.76 1.12 16.63
CA TRP A 9 -0.73 0.32 15.97
C TRP A 9 0.24 1.21 15.18
N ALA A 10 -0.28 2.20 14.45
CA ALA A 10 0.57 3.10 13.68
C ALA A 10 1.51 3.92 14.57
N ARG A 11 1.07 4.33 15.77
CA ARG A 11 1.92 5.02 16.74
C ARG A 11 3.03 4.13 17.28
N LYS A 12 2.78 2.82 17.43
CA LYS A 12 3.82 1.87 17.86
C LYS A 12 4.93 1.71 16.83
N ILE A 13 4.62 1.73 15.54
CA ILE A 13 5.60 1.44 14.48
C ILE A 13 6.24 2.69 13.87
N PHE A 14 5.52 3.81 13.80
CA PHE A 14 6.02 5.06 13.20
C PHE A 14 6.38 6.13 14.24
N ASN A 15 5.99 5.96 15.51
CA ASN A 15 6.27 6.90 16.59
C ASN A 15 5.88 8.35 16.23
N ASP A 16 6.84 9.27 16.13
CA ASP A 16 6.61 10.69 15.82
C ASP A 16 6.27 10.92 14.33
N LEU A 17 6.51 9.93 13.47
CA LEU A 17 6.17 10.00 12.04
C LEU A 17 4.72 9.64 11.76
N THR A 18 3.95 9.15 12.75
CA THR A 18 2.54 8.75 12.55
C THR A 18 1.68 9.89 12.03
N GLU A 19 1.66 11.07 12.67
CA GLU A 19 0.84 12.18 12.18
C GLU A 19 1.29 12.73 10.81
N PRO A 20 2.59 12.98 10.56
CA PRO A 20 3.07 13.37 9.23
C PRO A 20 2.65 12.39 8.13
N LEU A 21 2.84 11.09 8.35
CA LEU A 21 2.48 10.07 7.36
C LEU A 21 0.95 9.99 7.16
N ALA A 22 0.18 9.97 8.24
CA ALA A 22 -1.27 9.89 8.19
C ALA A 22 -1.90 11.08 7.44
N ARG A 23 -1.23 12.24 7.47
CA ARG A 23 -1.63 13.43 6.75
C ARG A 23 -1.20 13.41 5.28
N GLU A 24 0.05 13.05 5.00
CA GLU A 24 0.59 13.15 3.63
C GLU A 24 0.16 12.02 2.71
N ILE A 25 0.01 10.79 3.22
CA ILE A 25 -0.34 9.63 2.38
C ILE A 25 -1.67 9.83 1.64
N PRO A 26 -2.80 10.20 2.30
CA PRO A 26 -4.06 10.42 1.61
C PRO A 26 -3.98 11.56 0.59
N ARG A 27 -3.26 12.65 0.91
CA ARG A 27 -3.05 13.77 -0.02
C ARG A 27 -2.31 13.34 -1.29
N CYS A 28 -1.26 12.53 -1.14
CA CYS A 28 -0.53 11.96 -2.28
C CYS A 28 -1.46 11.11 -3.18
N LEU A 29 -2.29 10.25 -2.58
CA LEU A 29 -3.21 9.39 -3.33
C LEU A 29 -4.31 10.20 -4.03
N VAL A 30 -4.82 11.26 -3.39
CA VAL A 30 -5.78 12.20 -4.00
C VAL A 30 -5.15 12.93 -5.18
N ARG A 31 -3.92 13.46 -5.04
CA ARG A 31 -3.20 14.11 -6.16
C ARG A 31 -2.93 13.13 -7.29
N ALA A 32 -2.54 11.89 -6.99
CA ALA A 32 -2.33 10.85 -7.98
C ALA A 32 -3.61 10.55 -8.78
N HIS A 33 -4.74 10.48 -8.08
CA HIS A 33 -6.05 10.35 -8.72
C HIS A 33 -6.37 11.54 -9.62
N GLN A 34 -6.20 12.78 -9.14
CA GLN A 34 -6.47 13.99 -9.91
C GLN A 34 -5.58 14.07 -11.17
N ARG A 35 -4.29 13.77 -11.06
CA ARG A 35 -3.35 13.71 -12.19
C ARG A 35 -3.80 12.67 -13.22
N ALA A 36 -4.18 11.46 -12.78
CA ALA A 36 -4.67 10.42 -13.67
C ALA A 36 -5.98 10.80 -14.37
N LYS A 37 -6.90 11.45 -13.64
CA LYS A 37 -8.18 11.95 -14.17
C LYS A 37 -7.95 13.02 -15.25
N HIS A 38 -7.12 14.03 -14.97
CA HIS A 38 -6.77 15.06 -15.94
C HIS A 38 -6.07 14.47 -17.17
N GLY A 39 -5.13 13.55 -16.97
CA GLY A 39 -4.46 12.86 -18.07
C GLY A 39 -5.43 12.10 -18.98
N HIS A 40 -6.38 11.37 -18.39
CA HIS A 40 -7.41 10.66 -19.16
C HIS A 40 -8.33 11.62 -19.93
N GLN A 41 -8.76 12.72 -19.30
CA GLN A 41 -9.60 13.73 -19.95
C GLN A 41 -8.88 14.37 -21.16
N GLY A 42 -7.57 14.59 -21.05
CA GLY A 42 -6.76 15.11 -22.16
C GLY A 42 -6.65 14.14 -23.35
N VAL A 43 -6.66 12.83 -23.10
CA VAL A 43 -6.63 11.81 -24.17
C VAL A 43 -7.99 11.66 -24.86
N GLY A 44 -9.10 11.86 -24.15
CA GLY A 44 -10.45 11.83 -24.73
C GLY A 44 -10.93 10.47 -25.22
N THR A 45 -10.29 9.38 -24.78
CA THR A 45 -10.71 8.00 -25.08
C THR A 45 -11.92 7.58 -24.25
N GLN A 46 -12.74 6.67 -24.78
CA GLN A 46 -13.85 6.07 -24.04
C GLN A 46 -13.41 4.96 -23.07
N THR A 47 -12.21 4.38 -23.26
CA THR A 47 -11.70 3.32 -22.38
C THR A 47 -10.98 3.91 -21.16
N LEU A 48 -11.16 3.29 -19.99
CA LEU A 48 -10.46 3.72 -18.76
C LEU A 48 -8.98 3.30 -18.72
N GLU A 49 -8.38 2.91 -19.84
CA GLU A 49 -6.99 2.46 -19.91
C GLU A 49 -6.03 3.60 -19.57
N ALA A 50 -6.22 4.79 -20.15
CA ALA A 50 -5.41 5.96 -19.85
C ALA A 50 -5.49 6.35 -18.36
N TYR A 51 -6.69 6.29 -17.77
CA TYR A 51 -6.88 6.53 -16.34
C TYR A 51 -6.19 5.47 -15.49
N GLY A 52 -6.38 4.18 -15.80
CA GLY A 52 -5.83 3.08 -15.02
C GLY A 52 -4.30 3.05 -15.02
N HIS A 53 -3.67 3.20 -16.19
CA HIS A 53 -2.21 3.27 -16.31
C HIS A 53 -1.63 4.55 -15.71
N GLY A 54 -2.30 5.68 -15.92
CA GLY A 54 -1.91 6.96 -15.33
C GLY A 54 -1.94 6.91 -13.80
N LEU A 55 -3.02 6.37 -13.22
CA LEU A 55 -3.14 6.21 -11.76
C LEU A 55 -2.07 5.29 -11.20
N TYR A 56 -1.80 4.18 -11.88
CA TYR A 56 -0.79 3.22 -11.44
C TYR A 56 0.62 3.82 -11.41
N ALA A 57 0.95 4.73 -12.33
CA ALA A 57 2.23 5.45 -12.30
C ALA A 57 2.21 6.57 -11.24
N ALA A 58 1.18 7.43 -11.28
CA ALA A 58 1.10 8.64 -10.47
C ALA A 58 1.08 8.34 -8.95
N GLN A 59 0.50 7.22 -8.51
CA GLN A 59 0.50 6.86 -7.08
C GLN A 59 1.92 6.75 -6.50
N TYR A 60 2.87 6.20 -7.26
CA TYR A 60 4.25 6.03 -6.79
C TYR A 60 5.00 7.37 -6.83
N GLU A 61 4.78 8.16 -7.89
CA GLU A 61 5.41 9.47 -8.05
C GLU A 61 4.97 10.45 -6.95
N GLU A 62 3.67 10.52 -6.68
CA GLU A 62 3.13 11.40 -5.64
C GLU A 62 3.54 10.96 -4.23
N LEU A 63 3.54 9.65 -3.94
CA LEU A 63 4.04 9.14 -2.67
C LEU A 63 5.54 9.40 -2.50
N THR A 64 6.32 9.30 -3.57
CA THR A 64 7.75 9.62 -3.51
C THR A 64 7.94 11.11 -3.18
N ALA A 65 7.34 11.99 -3.98
CA ALA A 65 7.47 13.44 -3.81
C ALA A 65 6.92 13.94 -2.46
N GLY A 66 5.81 13.36 -1.98
CA GLY A 66 5.20 13.78 -0.72
C GLY A 66 5.93 13.30 0.54
N LEU A 67 6.72 12.23 0.44
CA LEU A 67 7.35 11.59 1.61
C LEU A 67 8.88 11.74 1.64
N GLU A 68 9.52 12.19 0.55
CA GLU A 68 10.99 12.27 0.44
C GLU A 68 11.66 13.15 1.51
N ASN A 69 10.95 14.15 2.03
CA ASN A 69 11.48 15.09 3.02
C ASN A 69 11.19 14.66 4.48
N LEU A 70 10.52 13.52 4.69
CA LEU A 70 10.31 13.00 6.04
C LEU A 70 11.62 12.41 6.60
N PRO A 71 11.84 12.51 7.93
CA PRO A 71 12.94 11.81 8.58
C PRO A 71 12.91 10.31 8.25
N GLU A 72 14.09 9.72 8.05
CA GLU A 72 14.26 8.30 7.77
C GLU A 72 13.57 7.80 6.48
N ALA A 73 13.13 8.72 5.62
CA ALA A 73 12.63 8.39 4.29
C ALA A 73 13.78 8.04 3.35
N ALA A 74 13.71 6.87 2.73
CA ALA A 74 14.66 6.40 1.73
C ALA A 74 13.91 5.85 0.51
N PRO A 75 14.25 6.30 -0.71
CA PRO A 75 13.68 5.74 -1.92
C PRO A 75 14.29 4.36 -2.22
N ALA A 76 13.47 3.41 -2.62
CA ALA A 76 13.89 2.11 -3.14
C ALA A 76 13.28 1.84 -4.52
N ARG A 77 14.05 1.24 -5.43
CA ARG A 77 13.58 0.97 -6.80
C ARG A 77 13.12 -0.48 -6.94
N LEU A 78 11.84 -0.66 -7.23
CA LEU A 78 11.18 -1.96 -7.42
C LEU A 78 10.37 -1.97 -8.71
N GLN A 79 10.59 -2.96 -9.58
CA GLN A 79 9.93 -3.09 -10.88
C GLN A 79 9.92 -1.80 -11.71
N GLY A 80 11.05 -1.06 -11.68
CA GLY A 80 11.20 0.20 -12.40
C GLY A 80 10.45 1.39 -11.79
N ARG A 81 9.87 1.25 -10.59
CA ARG A 81 9.19 2.31 -9.82
C ARG A 81 9.95 2.63 -8.54
N THR A 82 9.86 3.88 -8.11
CA THR A 82 10.33 4.28 -6.77
C THR A 82 9.22 4.04 -5.77
N VAL A 83 9.54 3.34 -4.69
CA VAL A 83 8.72 3.23 -3.47
C VAL A 83 9.48 3.88 -2.32
N MET A 84 8.76 4.23 -1.25
CA MET A 84 9.35 4.84 -0.07
C MET A 84 9.47 3.83 1.06
N ILE A 85 10.65 3.77 1.67
CA ILE A 85 10.87 3.13 2.97
C ILE A 85 10.96 4.25 3.99
N VAL A 86 10.19 4.18 5.06
CA VAL A 86 10.20 5.16 6.15
C VAL A 86 10.31 4.40 7.47
N ALA A 87 11.32 4.73 8.29
CA ALA A 87 11.58 4.07 9.57
C ALA A 87 11.63 2.52 9.46
N GLY A 88 12.22 1.99 8.37
CA GLY A 88 12.31 0.55 8.11
C GLY A 88 11.05 -0.11 7.54
N TYR A 89 9.99 0.66 7.26
CA TYR A 89 8.75 0.16 6.64
C TYR A 89 8.64 0.60 5.19
N LEU A 90 8.54 -0.37 4.27
CA LEU A 90 8.21 -0.14 2.87
C LEU A 90 6.72 0.19 2.74
N LEU A 91 6.41 1.36 2.20
CA LEU A 91 5.05 1.83 1.98
C LEU A 91 4.60 1.49 0.56
N TYR A 92 3.62 0.60 0.43
CA TYR A 92 3.20 0.07 -0.87
C TYR A 92 1.73 0.37 -1.21
N PRO A 93 1.43 1.16 -2.25
CA PRO A 93 0.06 1.49 -2.62
C PRO A 93 -0.67 0.31 -3.26
N LEU A 94 -1.87 0.04 -2.77
CA LEU A 94 -2.76 -1.01 -3.26
C LEU A 94 -4.17 -0.45 -3.51
N ARG A 95 -4.50 -0.19 -4.78
CA ARG A 95 -5.90 0.03 -5.15
C ARG A 95 -6.66 -1.29 -5.08
N TYR A 96 -7.45 -1.48 -4.04
CA TYR A 96 -8.16 -2.75 -3.82
C TYR A 96 -9.61 -2.72 -4.30
N ALA A 97 -10.25 -1.55 -4.33
CA ALA A 97 -11.65 -1.43 -4.74
C ALA A 97 -11.94 -0.20 -5.62
N LYS A 98 -13.05 -0.29 -6.36
CA LYS A 98 -13.64 0.83 -7.09
C LYS A 98 -14.75 1.53 -6.30
N LYS A 99 -15.18 0.94 -5.18
CA LYS A 99 -16.28 1.40 -4.33
C LYS A 99 -15.84 1.45 -2.89
N ASP A 100 -16.55 2.24 -2.10
CA ASP A 100 -16.35 2.30 -0.65
C ASP A 100 -16.84 0.98 -0.03
N VAL A 101 -15.90 0.08 0.18
CA VAL A 101 -16.08 -1.22 0.83
C VAL A 101 -14.94 -1.41 1.83
N PRO A 102 -15.14 -2.19 2.90
CA PRO A 102 -14.11 -2.42 3.91
C PRO A 102 -12.79 -2.94 3.32
N VAL A 103 -11.65 -2.55 3.91
CA VAL A 103 -10.34 -3.04 3.48
C VAL A 103 -10.19 -4.56 3.64
N THR A 104 -10.98 -5.17 4.51
CA THR A 104 -11.03 -6.63 4.70
C THR A 104 -11.56 -7.39 3.48
N GLU A 105 -12.16 -6.72 2.50
CA GLU A 105 -12.51 -7.31 1.19
C GLU A 105 -11.35 -7.24 0.18
N ALA A 106 -10.21 -6.66 0.55
CA ALA A 106 -9.06 -6.51 -0.33
C ALA A 106 -8.48 -7.88 -0.73
N HIS A 107 -8.30 -8.04 -2.05
CA HIS A 107 -7.70 -9.23 -2.62
C HIS A 107 -6.78 -8.87 -3.79
N LEU A 108 -5.78 -9.71 -4.02
CA LEU A 108 -4.93 -9.62 -5.20
C LEU A 108 -5.63 -10.23 -6.42
N ARG A 109 -5.30 -9.70 -7.60
CA ARG A 109 -5.74 -10.30 -8.87
C ARG A 109 -5.21 -11.72 -9.06
N ARG A 110 -3.99 -11.99 -8.55
CA ARG A 110 -3.30 -13.27 -8.62
C ARG A 110 -2.61 -13.52 -7.28
N ALA A 111 -2.59 -14.78 -6.85
CA ALA A 111 -1.88 -15.25 -5.67
C ALA A 111 -0.36 -15.41 -5.92
N THR A 112 0.13 -14.95 -7.07
CA THR A 112 1.51 -15.13 -7.56
C THR A 112 2.05 -13.85 -8.16
N GLY A 113 3.38 -13.79 -8.27
CA GLY A 113 4.13 -12.68 -8.83
C GLY A 113 4.41 -11.59 -7.81
N PHE A 114 5.06 -10.52 -8.27
CA PHE A 114 5.73 -9.53 -7.41
C PHE A 114 4.92 -9.03 -6.21
N ARG A 115 3.63 -8.71 -6.34
CA ARG A 115 2.82 -8.25 -5.21
C ARG A 115 2.63 -9.33 -4.15
N ALA A 116 2.38 -10.56 -4.58
CA ALA A 116 2.24 -11.69 -3.68
C ALA A 116 3.58 -11.99 -2.99
N ASP A 117 4.68 -11.98 -3.75
CA ASP A 117 6.03 -12.23 -3.23
C ASP A 117 6.47 -11.13 -2.25
N LEU A 118 6.14 -9.86 -2.54
CA LEU A 118 6.40 -8.72 -1.64
C LEU A 118 5.66 -8.88 -0.31
N ILE A 119 4.37 -9.23 -0.35
CA ILE A 119 3.55 -9.41 0.85
C ILE A 119 4.03 -10.61 1.68
N ARG A 120 4.32 -11.74 1.05
CA ARG A 120 4.82 -12.93 1.77
C ARG A 120 6.19 -12.70 2.39
N ARG A 121 7.07 -11.96 1.73
CA ARG A 121 8.45 -11.74 2.20
C ARG A 121 8.55 -10.67 3.30
N HIS A 122 7.79 -9.60 3.18
CA HIS A 122 7.93 -8.42 4.05
C HIS A 122 6.70 -8.13 4.90
N GLY A 123 5.59 -8.84 4.70
CA GLY A 123 4.40 -8.78 5.55
C GLY A 123 4.63 -9.38 6.94
N PRO A 124 3.56 -9.46 7.75
CA PRO A 124 3.61 -10.09 9.06
C PRO A 124 3.76 -11.61 8.91
N GLU A 125 4.30 -12.25 9.95
CA GLU A 125 4.34 -13.71 10.05
C GLU A 125 2.92 -14.28 10.05
N PRO A 126 2.66 -15.45 9.43
CA PRO A 126 1.32 -16.02 9.38
C PRO A 126 0.70 -16.28 10.78
N VAL A 127 -0.58 -15.93 10.99
CA VAL A 127 -1.28 -16.15 12.27
C VAL A 127 -1.38 -17.64 12.63
N GLN A 128 -1.49 -18.49 11.60
CA GLN A 128 -1.50 -19.93 11.73
C GLN A 128 -0.38 -20.48 10.86
N ALA A 129 0.50 -21.29 11.45
CA ALA A 129 1.46 -22.05 10.68
C ALA A 129 0.71 -22.91 9.65
N GLU A 130 1.07 -22.80 8.38
CA GLU A 130 0.62 -23.76 7.38
C GLU A 130 1.08 -25.15 7.85
N LEU A 131 0.21 -26.15 7.74
CA LEU A 131 0.59 -27.53 8.04
C LEU A 131 1.71 -27.92 7.06
N ASP A 132 2.94 -28.01 7.56
CA ASP A 132 4.08 -28.49 6.79
C ASP A 132 3.86 -29.97 6.46
N LEU A 133 3.35 -30.23 5.25
CA LEU A 133 3.15 -31.56 4.70
C LEU A 133 4.42 -32.09 4.00
N GLY A 134 5.59 -31.46 4.18
CA GLY A 134 6.82 -31.79 3.46
C GLY A 134 6.74 -31.47 1.97
N LEU A 135 5.85 -30.56 1.57
CA LEU A 135 5.68 -30.10 0.18
C LEU A 135 6.46 -28.81 -0.12
N ASP A 136 7.09 -28.20 0.91
CA ASP A 136 7.81 -26.94 0.80
C ASP A 136 9.06 -27.04 -0.08
N GLU A 137 9.68 -28.22 -0.16
CA GLU A 137 10.84 -28.47 -1.04
C GLU A 137 10.50 -28.36 -2.54
N LEU A 138 9.22 -28.42 -2.92
CA LEU A 138 8.78 -28.36 -4.32
C LEU A 138 8.37 -26.97 -4.80
N ARG A 139 8.38 -25.95 -3.92
CA ARG A 139 7.87 -24.60 -4.24
C ARG A 139 8.78 -23.48 -3.74
N GLU A 140 10.08 -23.56 -4.02
CA GLU A 140 10.88 -22.33 -4.14
C GLU A 140 10.39 -21.55 -5.37
N ALA A 141 9.31 -20.79 -5.20
CA ALA A 141 8.94 -19.76 -6.16
C ALA A 141 10.14 -18.82 -6.26
N GLU A 142 10.75 -18.75 -7.45
CA GLU A 142 11.94 -17.93 -7.70
C GLU A 142 11.65 -16.48 -7.27
N VAL A 143 12.18 -16.09 -6.11
CA VAL A 143 11.90 -14.79 -5.49
C VAL A 143 12.24 -13.71 -6.49
N HIS A 144 11.29 -12.82 -6.77
CA HIS A 144 11.50 -11.76 -7.75
C HIS A 144 12.76 -10.94 -7.39
N ARG A 145 13.77 -10.90 -8.27
CA ARG A 145 15.12 -10.36 -7.97
C ARG A 145 15.13 -8.96 -7.38
N ASP A 146 14.18 -8.11 -7.75
CA ASP A 146 14.06 -6.77 -7.16
C ASP A 146 13.82 -6.79 -5.65
N LEU A 147 13.17 -7.81 -5.10
CA LEU A 147 12.97 -7.95 -3.66
C LEU A 147 14.28 -8.24 -2.90
N LEU A 148 15.29 -8.79 -3.57
CA LEU A 148 16.61 -8.99 -2.99
C LEU A 148 17.37 -7.68 -2.75
N ARG A 149 16.88 -6.57 -3.33
CA ARG A 149 17.43 -5.22 -3.11
C ARG A 149 16.91 -4.56 -1.84
N ILE A 150 15.88 -5.14 -1.22
CA ILE A 150 15.29 -4.66 0.02
C ILE A 150 15.90 -5.45 1.17
N SER A 151 16.22 -4.74 2.27
CA SER A 151 16.73 -5.41 3.47
C SER A 151 15.74 -6.48 3.94
N PRO A 152 16.20 -7.68 4.35
CA PRO A 152 15.31 -8.70 4.91
C PRO A 152 14.56 -8.21 6.16
N ASP A 153 15.12 -7.22 6.88
CA ASP A 153 14.50 -6.65 8.08
C ASP A 153 13.43 -5.58 7.76
N THR A 154 13.34 -5.13 6.49
CA THR A 154 12.30 -4.18 6.08
C THR A 154 10.94 -4.86 6.18
N ARG A 155 9.99 -4.17 6.84
CA ARG A 155 8.59 -4.63 6.94
C ARG A 155 7.71 -3.89 5.95
N LEU A 156 6.56 -4.46 5.62
CA LEU A 156 5.62 -3.92 4.64
C LEU A 156 4.44 -3.26 5.33
N VAL A 157 4.10 -2.04 4.91
CA VAL A 157 2.82 -1.41 5.17
C VAL A 157 2.08 -1.21 3.85
N LEU A 158 0.92 -1.83 3.74
CA LEU A 158 0.04 -1.64 2.60
C LEU A 158 -0.73 -0.34 2.77
N LEU A 159 -0.68 0.53 1.76
CA LEU A 159 -1.51 1.72 1.66
C LEU A 159 -2.72 1.36 0.79
N ALA A 160 -3.71 0.72 1.40
CA ALA A 160 -4.88 0.22 0.70
C ALA A 160 -5.89 1.34 0.49
N TYR A 161 -6.30 1.55 -0.77
CA TYR A 161 -7.25 2.61 -1.09
C TYR A 161 -8.31 2.17 -2.09
N ALA A 162 -9.50 2.74 -1.93
CA ALA A 162 -10.62 2.58 -2.84
C ALA A 162 -10.81 3.86 -3.65
N CYS A 163 -10.91 3.74 -4.98
CA CYS A 163 -11.18 4.91 -5.83
C CYS A 163 -11.85 4.55 -7.16
N SER A 164 -12.59 5.52 -7.72
CA SER A 164 -13.09 5.46 -9.10
C SER A 164 -12.82 6.78 -9.82
N MET A 165 -12.93 6.77 -11.16
CA MET A 165 -12.73 7.96 -11.99
C MET A 165 -13.70 9.10 -11.61
N GLU A 166 -14.91 8.71 -11.24
CA GLU A 166 -16.04 9.59 -10.97
C GLU A 166 -15.99 10.15 -9.54
N ARG A 167 -15.71 9.28 -8.56
CA ARG A 167 -15.82 9.60 -7.13
C ARG A 167 -14.51 10.01 -6.46
N GLY A 168 -13.39 9.88 -7.15
CA GLY A 168 -12.10 10.10 -6.50
C GLY A 168 -11.69 8.96 -5.58
N VAL A 169 -10.74 9.26 -4.70
CA VAL A 169 -10.35 8.39 -3.59
C VAL A 169 -11.41 8.55 -2.51
N VAL A 170 -12.08 7.45 -2.16
CA VAL A 170 -13.20 7.45 -1.20
C VAL A 170 -12.82 6.87 0.16
N ARG A 171 -11.71 6.12 0.20
CA ARG A 171 -11.20 5.49 1.41
C ARG A 171 -9.72 5.22 1.26
N VAL A 172 -8.98 5.44 2.34
CA VAL A 172 -7.59 5.02 2.51
C VAL A 172 -7.44 4.40 3.89
N GLU A 173 -6.87 3.21 3.93
CA GLU A 173 -6.47 2.54 5.16
C GLU A 173 -5.02 2.09 5.01
N TRP A 174 -4.28 2.06 6.11
CA TRP A 174 -2.95 1.47 6.16
C TRP A 174 -2.93 0.26 7.08
N GLY A 175 -1.95 -0.62 6.92
CA GLY A 175 -1.86 -1.80 7.76
C GLY A 175 -0.84 -2.82 7.29
N ASP A 176 -0.68 -3.84 8.11
CA ASP A 176 0.04 -5.07 7.76
C ASP A 176 -0.96 -6.19 7.45
N ALA A 177 -0.66 -6.98 6.42
CA ALA A 177 -1.52 -8.07 6.01
C ALA A 177 -0.70 -9.26 5.53
N GLU A 178 -1.13 -10.43 5.95
CA GLU A 178 -0.65 -11.73 5.50
C GLU A 178 -1.32 -12.11 4.18
N LEU A 179 -0.58 -12.85 3.35
CA LEU A 179 -1.10 -13.52 2.16
C LEU A 179 -0.69 -14.99 2.18
N ARG A 180 -1.65 -15.87 2.45
CA ARG A 180 -1.43 -17.33 2.46
C ARG A 180 -1.03 -17.86 1.09
N HIS A 181 -0.44 -19.04 1.06
CA HIS A 181 -0.12 -19.68 -0.20
C HIS A 181 -1.41 -20.00 -0.99
N ASP A 182 -1.41 -19.78 -2.30
CA ASP A 182 -2.56 -19.96 -3.21
C ASP A 182 -3.84 -19.13 -2.92
N ASP A 183 -3.91 -18.37 -1.81
CA ASP A 183 -4.99 -17.42 -1.53
C ASP A 183 -4.77 -16.08 -2.25
N LYS A 184 -5.87 -15.40 -2.53
CA LYS A 184 -5.90 -14.04 -3.08
C LYS A 184 -6.34 -13.02 -2.05
N HIS A 185 -7.01 -13.42 -0.97
CA HIS A 185 -7.47 -12.50 0.06
C HIS A 185 -6.33 -12.11 1.00
N LEU A 186 -6.36 -10.86 1.44
CA LEU A 186 -5.44 -10.35 2.43
C LEU A 186 -6.03 -10.57 3.81
N LEU A 187 -5.27 -11.24 4.69
CA LEU A 187 -5.61 -11.36 6.09
C LEU A 187 -4.94 -10.20 6.84
N TRP A 188 -5.72 -9.18 7.18
CA TRP A 188 -5.22 -8.00 7.90
C TRP A 188 -4.99 -8.36 9.37
N HIS A 189 -3.76 -8.15 9.85
CA HIS A 189 -3.44 -8.29 11.27
C HIS A 189 -3.77 -6.99 12.00
N HIS A 190 -3.36 -5.88 11.39
CA HIS A 190 -3.74 -4.53 11.80
C HIS A 190 -4.13 -3.72 10.58
N HIS A 191 -5.17 -2.90 10.73
CA HIS A 191 -5.45 -1.84 9.78
C HIS A 191 -6.11 -0.67 10.50
N GLU A 192 -5.80 0.54 10.05
CA GLU A 192 -6.38 1.77 10.60
C GLU A 192 -6.76 2.71 9.45
N PRO A 193 -7.89 3.41 9.56
CA PRO A 193 -8.28 4.40 8.57
C PRO A 193 -7.36 5.61 8.61
N LEU A 194 -7.01 6.13 7.43
CA LEU A 194 -6.33 7.40 7.32
C LEU A 194 -7.34 8.52 7.09
N PRO A 195 -7.18 9.69 7.75
CA PRO A 195 -8.08 10.81 7.57
C PRO A 195 -7.99 11.34 6.13
N MET A 196 -9.11 11.40 5.44
CA MET A 196 -9.16 12.04 4.13
C MET A 196 -8.95 13.55 4.28
N PRO A 197 -8.20 14.19 3.37
CA PRO A 197 -8.06 15.65 3.39
C PRO A 197 -9.45 16.28 3.25
N ALA A 198 -9.69 17.37 3.99
CA ALA A 198 -10.95 18.10 3.88
C ALA A 198 -11.11 18.66 2.46
N ASP A 199 -12.34 18.67 1.96
CA ASP A 199 -12.66 19.28 0.67
C ASP A 199 -12.22 20.76 0.68
N GLY A 200 -11.20 21.09 -0.11
CA GLY A 200 -10.74 22.47 -0.29
C GLY A 200 -9.53 22.91 0.54
N GLU A 201 -8.78 22.01 1.20
CA GLU A 201 -7.44 22.38 1.67
C GLU A 201 -6.55 22.75 0.46
N PRO A 202 -6.02 23.99 0.40
CA PRO A 202 -5.05 24.35 -0.61
C PRO A 202 -3.77 23.54 -0.39
N ASN A 203 -3.21 23.08 -1.50
CA ASN A 203 -1.95 22.34 -1.59
C ASN A 203 -0.76 23.24 -1.22
#